data_AF-A0A7J9I1E3-F1
#
_entry.id   AF-A0A7J9I1E3-F1
#
_cell.length_a   1.000
_cell.length_b   1.000
_cell.length_c   1.000
_cell.angle_alpha   90.00
_cell.angle_beta   90.00
_cell.angle_gamma   90.00
#
_symmetry.space_group_name_H-M   'P 1'
#
loop_
_entity.id
_entity.type
_entity.pdbx_description
1 polymer ?
#
loop_
_entity_poly.entity_id
_entity_poly.type
_entity_poly.pdbx_seq_one_letter_code
_entity_poly.pdbx_strand_id
1 'polypeptide(L)'
;MLCLKLAEELGIIILDPWVSWFKAASLPALVSLLLTPLILYKFYPPEIKDTPDAPAMAAKKLEQMGPVTKNEWIMVGTMLLAVTLWVCSDTLGIPSVVAAMIGLSMLLLLGVLDWDDCLSEKSAWDTLAWFAVLVGMAGQLTNLGIVSWMSGCVAKSLQSLSLSWPVAFVVLQASYFLIHYLFASQTGHVGALYSAFLAMHLAAGVPGVLAAMALAYNTNLFGSITHYSSGQAAVYYGAGYIELPDVFKMGFVMAIVNAIVWGGVGTFWWKFLGIY
;
A
#
# COMPACT_ATOMS: atom_id res chain seq x y z
N MET A 1 -10.70 -1.55 1.04
CA MET A 1 -11.92 -2.39 1.07
C MET A 1 -11.82 -3.59 2.01
N LEU A 2 -10.74 -4.39 2.00
CA LEU A 2 -10.62 -5.56 2.90
C LEU A 2 -10.79 -5.21 4.40
N CYS A 3 -10.09 -4.19 4.89
CA CYS A 3 -10.22 -3.70 6.27
C CYS A 3 -11.66 -3.33 6.67
N LEU A 4 -12.44 -2.81 5.74
CA LEU A 4 -13.84 -2.40 6.00
C LEU A 4 -14.73 -3.62 6.18
N LYS A 5 -14.59 -4.64 5.31
CA LYS A 5 -15.31 -5.91 5.45
C LYS A 5 -14.97 -6.59 6.78
N LEU A 6 -13.70 -6.63 7.15
CA LEU A 6 -13.25 -7.20 8.43
C LEU A 6 -13.75 -6.38 9.63
N ALA A 7 -13.93 -5.06 9.49
CA ALA A 7 -14.50 -4.22 10.56
C ALA A 7 -16.00 -4.48 10.75
N GLU A 8 -16.75 -4.71 9.66
CA GLU A 8 -18.16 -5.06 9.70
C GLU A 8 -18.40 -6.38 10.45
N GLU A 9 -17.53 -7.38 10.28
CA GLU A 9 -17.57 -8.65 11.02
C GLU A 9 -17.44 -8.45 12.55
N LEU A 10 -16.79 -7.37 12.99
CA LEU A 10 -16.67 -6.98 14.39
C LEU A 10 -17.75 -5.98 14.85
N GLY A 11 -18.79 -5.79 14.03
CA GLY A 11 -19.92 -4.91 14.34
C GLY A 11 -19.66 -3.41 14.12
N ILE A 12 -18.54 -3.06 13.47
CA ILE A 12 -18.21 -1.67 13.15
C ILE A 12 -18.68 -1.35 11.73
N ILE A 13 -19.84 -0.72 11.63
CA ILE A 13 -20.43 -0.28 10.37
C ILE A 13 -20.03 1.18 10.11
N ILE A 14 -19.26 1.40 9.06
CA ILE A 14 -18.87 2.75 8.62
C ILE A 14 -19.88 3.21 7.56
N LEU A 15 -20.67 4.23 7.88
CA LEU A 15 -21.58 4.85 6.92
C LEU A 15 -20.76 5.51 5.79
N ASP A 16 -21.21 5.31 4.55
CA ASP A 16 -20.53 5.78 3.33
C ASP A 16 -19.01 5.53 3.34
N PRO A 17 -18.55 4.26 3.33
CA PRO A 17 -17.17 3.91 3.67
C PRO A 17 -16.10 4.66 2.87
N TRP A 18 -16.37 4.92 1.58
CA TRP A 18 -15.47 5.68 0.72
C TRP A 18 -15.37 7.15 1.13
N VAL A 19 -16.51 7.82 1.37
CA VAL A 19 -16.56 9.24 1.75
C VAL A 19 -15.95 9.43 3.12
N SER A 20 -16.28 8.55 4.06
CA SER A 20 -15.70 8.55 5.40
C SER A 20 -14.19 8.38 5.34
N TRP A 21 -13.69 7.38 4.61
CA TRP A 21 -12.25 7.15 4.40
C TRP A 21 -11.57 8.37 3.78
N PHE A 22 -12.13 8.90 2.69
CA PHE A 22 -11.58 10.07 2.02
C PHE A 22 -11.51 11.29 2.95
N LYS A 23 -12.59 11.60 3.67
CA LYS A 23 -12.64 12.73 4.61
C LYS A 23 -11.61 12.57 5.71
N ALA A 24 -11.55 11.42 6.38
CA ALA A 24 -10.63 11.25 7.51
C ALA A 24 -9.16 11.14 7.06
N ALA A 25 -8.88 10.67 5.84
CA ALA A 25 -7.53 10.65 5.27
C ALA A 25 -7.08 12.02 4.73
N SER A 26 -8.00 12.85 4.24
CA SER A 26 -7.70 14.01 3.38
C SER A 26 -6.56 14.89 3.87
N LEU A 27 -6.69 15.47 5.07
CA LEU A 27 -5.69 16.41 5.60
C LEU A 27 -4.33 15.74 5.91
N PRO A 28 -4.23 14.66 6.70
CA PRO A 28 -2.93 14.03 6.95
C PRO A 28 -2.30 13.45 5.68
N ALA A 29 -3.09 12.89 4.75
CA ALA A 29 -2.58 12.38 3.48
C ALA A 29 -2.05 13.50 2.58
N LEU A 30 -2.72 14.66 2.52
CA LEU A 30 -2.24 15.82 1.77
C LEU A 30 -0.90 16.32 2.33
N VAL A 31 -0.77 16.38 3.65
CA VAL A 31 0.49 16.76 4.31
C VAL A 31 1.60 15.75 3.99
N SER A 32 1.33 14.44 4.13
CA SER A 32 2.29 13.39 3.75
C SER A 32 2.67 13.47 2.27
N LEU A 33 1.72 13.73 1.37
CA LEU A 33 1.96 13.85 -0.07
C LEU A 33 2.88 15.02 -0.42
N LEU A 34 2.76 16.15 0.27
CA LEU A 34 3.64 17.31 0.07
C LEU A 34 5.02 17.11 0.71
N LEU A 35 5.08 16.47 1.88
CA LEU A 35 6.35 16.25 2.60
C LEU A 35 7.22 15.17 1.96
N THR A 36 6.62 14.09 1.43
CA THR A 36 7.37 12.93 0.93
C THR A 36 8.37 13.31 -0.17
N PRO A 37 8.00 14.06 -1.23
CA PRO A 37 8.94 14.50 -2.25
C PRO A 37 10.04 15.43 -1.70
N LEU A 38 9.71 16.33 -0.78
CA LEU A 38 10.67 17.27 -0.19
C LEU A 38 11.73 16.54 0.64
N ILE A 39 11.31 15.55 1.43
CA ILE A 39 12.19 14.70 2.22
C ILE A 39 13.07 13.87 1.28
N LEU A 40 12.47 13.19 0.30
CA LEU A 40 13.22 12.37 -0.64
C LEU A 40 14.25 13.21 -1.40
N TYR A 41 13.88 14.38 -1.92
CA TYR A 41 14.79 15.28 -2.62
C TYR A 41 15.95 15.78 -1.74
N LYS A 42 15.72 15.92 -0.43
CA LYS A 42 16.76 16.35 0.52
C LYS A 42 17.73 15.23 0.90
N PHE A 43 17.22 14.02 1.15
CA PHE A 43 18.04 12.87 1.57
C PHE A 43 18.68 12.13 0.39
N TYR A 44 18.00 12.15 -0.75
CA TYR A 44 18.37 11.43 -1.97
C TYR A 44 18.19 12.36 -3.20
N PRO A 45 18.93 13.48 -3.24
CA PRO A 45 18.84 14.40 -4.37
C PRO A 45 19.30 13.70 -5.66
N PRO A 46 18.63 13.94 -6.80
CA PRO A 46 19.17 13.50 -8.07
C PRO A 46 20.51 14.21 -8.34
N GLU A 47 21.47 13.51 -8.94
CA GLU A 47 22.77 14.07 -9.31
C GLU A 47 22.62 15.22 -10.30
N ILE A 48 21.71 15.07 -11.26
CA ILE A 48 21.37 16.08 -12.26
C ILE A 48 20.08 16.78 -11.83
N LYS A 49 20.18 18.07 -11.53
CA LYS A 49 19.06 18.90 -11.04
C LYS A 49 18.54 19.90 -12.06
N ASP A 50 19.33 20.17 -13.10
CA ASP A 50 18.97 21.08 -14.17
C ASP A 50 19.29 20.42 -15.51
N THR A 51 18.31 20.46 -16.40
CA THR A 51 18.38 19.88 -17.75
C THR A 51 17.76 20.86 -18.74
N PRO A 52 18.39 22.03 -18.96
CA PRO A 52 17.81 23.12 -19.77
C PRO A 52 17.57 22.69 -21.22
N ASP A 53 18.40 21.77 -21.72
CA ASP A 53 18.29 21.22 -23.07
C ASP A 53 17.27 20.07 -23.19
N ALA A 54 16.65 19.61 -22.09
CA ALA A 54 15.72 18.48 -22.10
C ALA A 54 14.53 18.69 -23.06
N PRO A 55 13.87 19.86 -23.13
CA PRO A 55 12.77 20.07 -24.08
C PRO A 55 13.23 19.96 -25.54
N ALA A 56 14.38 20.56 -25.87
CA ALA A 56 14.92 20.51 -27.23
C ALA A 56 15.39 19.09 -27.60
N MET A 57 16.01 18.38 -26.65
CA MET A 57 16.43 17.00 -26.82
C MET A 57 15.23 16.06 -27.00
N ALA A 58 14.17 16.25 -26.20
CA ALA A 58 12.94 15.47 -26.30
C ALA A 58 12.23 15.71 -27.64
N ALA A 59 12.13 16.96 -28.10
CA ALA A 59 11.55 17.28 -29.41
C ALA A 59 12.34 16.62 -30.55
N LYS A 60 13.67 16.74 -30.52
CA LYS A 60 14.55 16.10 -31.52
C LYS A 60 14.44 14.57 -31.49
N LYS A 61 14.32 13.97 -30.30
CA LYS A 61 14.13 12.51 -30.17
C LYS A 61 12.76 12.08 -30.68
N LEU A 62 11.70 12.85 -30.43
CA LEU A 62 10.36 12.59 -30.95
C LEU A 62 10.34 12.65 -32.48
N GLU A 63 10.97 13.65 -33.08
CA GLU A 63 11.13 13.72 -34.55
C GLU A 63 11.87 12.50 -35.11
N GLN A 64 12.92 12.03 -34.42
CA GLN A 64 13.69 10.84 -34.80
C GLN A 64 12.88 9.54 -34.69
N MET A 65 11.97 9.44 -33.72
CA MET A 65 11.10 8.26 -33.54
C MET A 65 10.06 8.14 -34.67
N GLY A 66 9.64 9.26 -35.27
CA GLY A 66 8.68 9.28 -36.36
C GLY A 66 7.23 9.13 -35.90
N PRO A 67 6.29 8.85 -36.82
CA PRO A 67 4.87 8.72 -36.50
C PRO A 67 4.60 7.46 -35.66
N VAL A 68 3.58 7.54 -34.80
CA VAL A 68 3.15 6.41 -33.95
C VAL A 68 2.80 5.20 -34.80
N THR A 69 3.44 4.08 -34.50
CA THR A 69 3.29 2.81 -35.19
C THR A 69 1.97 2.13 -34.82
N LYS A 70 1.58 1.14 -35.63
CA LYS A 70 0.38 0.32 -35.35
C LYS A 70 0.48 -0.38 -33.98
N ASN A 71 1.64 -0.93 -33.65
CA ASN A 71 1.84 -1.65 -32.39
C ASN A 71 1.77 -0.70 -31.18
N GLU A 72 2.30 0.51 -31.30
CA GLU A 72 2.16 1.55 -30.26
C GLU A 72 0.69 1.96 -30.05
N TRP A 73 -0.08 2.10 -31.14
CA TRP A 73 -1.53 2.37 -31.02
C TRP A 73 -2.29 1.23 -30.34
N ILE A 74 -1.95 -0.02 -30.66
CA ILE A 74 -2.54 -1.19 -30.00
C ILE A 74 -2.18 -1.20 -28.51
N MET A 75 -0.93 -0.87 -28.16
CA MET A 75 -0.47 -0.77 -26.77
C MET A 75 -1.25 0.30 -26.01
N VAL A 76 -1.40 1.50 -26.58
CA VAL A 76 -2.18 2.60 -25.98
C VAL A 76 -3.64 2.19 -25.78
N GLY A 77 -4.27 1.60 -26.79
CA GLY A 77 -5.66 1.13 -26.70
C GLY A 77 -5.84 0.06 -25.62
N THR A 78 -4.91 -0.89 -25.54
CA THR A 78 -4.88 -1.95 -24.53
C THR A 78 -4.72 -1.37 -23.12
N MET A 79 -3.82 -0.39 -22.95
CA MET A 79 -3.62 0.30 -21.66
C MET A 79 -4.88 1.05 -21.23
N LEU A 80 -5.50 1.82 -22.14
CA LEU A 80 -6.74 2.55 -21.84
C LEU A 80 -7.88 1.60 -21.44
N LEU A 81 -8.01 0.47 -22.13
CA LEU A 81 -8.98 -0.56 -21.79
C LEU A 81 -8.69 -1.16 -20.40
N ALA A 82 -7.46 -1.54 -20.11
CA ALA A 82 -7.06 -2.09 -18.81
C ALA A 82 -7.35 -1.09 -17.66
N VAL A 83 -7.00 0.19 -17.85
CA VAL A 83 -7.30 1.26 -16.87
C VAL A 83 -8.80 1.44 -16.68
N THR A 84 -9.58 1.41 -17.76
CA THR A 84 -11.04 1.55 -17.70
C THR A 84 -11.67 0.38 -16.93
N LEU A 85 -11.28 -0.85 -17.24
CA LEU A 85 -11.74 -2.05 -16.53
C LEU A 85 -11.35 -2.00 -15.05
N TRP A 86 -10.19 -1.44 -14.73
CA TRP A 86 -9.74 -1.30 -13.35
C TRP A 86 -10.53 -0.24 -12.58
N VAL A 87 -10.76 0.94 -13.15
CA VAL A 87 -11.57 2.00 -12.54
C VAL A 87 -13.03 1.55 -12.35
N CYS A 88 -13.56 0.78 -13.30
CA CYS A 88 -14.92 0.26 -13.27
C CYS A 88 -15.03 -1.12 -12.61
N SER A 89 -14.01 -1.61 -11.89
CA SER A 89 -13.97 -2.99 -11.37
C SER A 89 -15.19 -3.33 -10.52
N ASP A 90 -15.61 -2.40 -9.66
CA ASP A 90 -16.70 -2.61 -8.70
C ASP A 90 -18.07 -2.59 -9.39
N THR A 91 -18.24 -1.71 -10.38
CA THR A 91 -19.48 -1.60 -11.17
C THR A 91 -19.66 -2.78 -12.14
N LEU A 92 -18.56 -3.26 -12.72
CA LEU A 92 -18.57 -4.34 -13.72
C LEU A 92 -18.37 -5.73 -13.09
N GLY A 93 -18.00 -5.81 -11.81
CA GLY A 93 -17.67 -7.07 -11.14
C GLY A 93 -16.43 -7.76 -11.70
N ILE A 94 -15.51 -7.03 -12.33
CA ILE A 94 -14.31 -7.57 -12.96
C ILE A 94 -13.12 -7.40 -12.01
N PRO A 95 -12.51 -8.48 -11.49
CA PRO A 95 -11.33 -8.38 -10.64
C PRO A 95 -10.13 -7.77 -11.39
N SER A 96 -9.29 -7.00 -10.70
CA SER A 96 -8.11 -6.34 -11.30
C SER A 96 -7.14 -7.31 -11.99
N VAL A 97 -6.96 -8.52 -11.44
CA VAL A 97 -6.15 -9.58 -12.05
C VAL A 97 -6.71 -10.00 -13.40
N VAL A 98 -8.04 -10.10 -13.54
CA VAL A 98 -8.69 -10.45 -14.81
C VAL A 98 -8.49 -9.33 -15.83
N ALA A 99 -8.61 -8.06 -15.42
CA ALA A 99 -8.33 -6.93 -16.30
C ALA A 99 -6.88 -6.93 -16.82
N ALA A 100 -5.90 -7.23 -15.95
CA ALA A 100 -4.50 -7.38 -16.35
C ALA A 100 -4.29 -8.55 -17.34
N MET A 101 -4.95 -9.70 -17.12
CA MET A 101 -4.88 -10.85 -18.03
C MET A 101 -5.55 -10.59 -19.38
N ILE A 102 -6.65 -9.83 -19.42
CA ILE A 102 -7.24 -9.36 -20.68
C ILE A 102 -6.23 -8.49 -21.43
N GLY A 103 -5.59 -7.54 -20.73
CA GLY A 103 -4.52 -6.70 -21.29
C GLY A 103 -3.41 -7.52 -21.93
N LEU A 104 -2.80 -8.43 -21.17
CA LEU A 104 -1.72 -9.29 -21.66
C LEU A 104 -2.18 -10.17 -22.85
N SER A 105 -3.38 -10.74 -22.78
CA SER A 105 -3.93 -11.57 -23.85
C SER A 105 -4.11 -10.78 -25.15
N MET A 106 -4.58 -9.53 -25.08
CA MET A 106 -4.71 -8.67 -26.26
C MET A 106 -3.35 -8.33 -26.87
N LEU A 107 -2.34 -8.03 -26.05
CA LEU A 107 -0.99 -7.72 -26.54
C LEU A 107 -0.36 -8.93 -27.25
N LEU A 108 -0.54 -10.13 -26.72
CA LEU A 108 -0.08 -11.38 -27.36
C LEU A 108 -0.86 -11.69 -28.65
N LEU A 109 -2.18 -11.59 -28.62
CA LEU A 109 -3.04 -11.91 -29.78
C LEU A 109 -2.83 -10.93 -30.95
N LEU A 110 -2.53 -9.67 -30.65
CA LEU A 110 -2.32 -8.63 -31.65
C LEU A 110 -0.85 -8.51 -32.09
N GLY A 111 0.04 -9.35 -31.55
CA GLY A 111 1.47 -9.40 -31.93
C GLY A 111 2.26 -8.18 -31.51
N VAL A 112 1.86 -7.52 -30.41
CA VAL A 112 2.65 -6.45 -29.79
C VAL A 112 3.71 -7.03 -28.86
N LEU A 113 3.40 -8.16 -28.21
CA LEU A 113 4.34 -8.97 -27.43
C LEU A 113 4.35 -10.38 -27.97
N ASP A 114 5.52 -11.01 -27.91
CA ASP A 114 5.68 -12.43 -28.17
C ASP A 114 5.77 -13.21 -26.84
N TRP A 115 5.60 -14.53 -26.91
CA TRP A 115 5.67 -15.36 -25.70
C TRP A 115 7.05 -15.33 -25.04
N ASP A 116 8.11 -15.21 -25.84
CA ASP A 116 9.49 -15.11 -25.35
C ASP A 116 9.74 -13.80 -24.58
N ASP A 117 9.04 -12.70 -24.92
CA ASP A 117 9.09 -11.46 -24.14
C ASP A 117 8.57 -11.72 -22.71
N CYS A 118 7.48 -12.48 -22.58
CA CYS A 118 6.90 -12.84 -21.29
C CYS A 118 7.81 -13.77 -20.47
N LEU A 119 8.49 -14.73 -21.12
CA LEU A 119 9.42 -15.65 -20.46
C LEU A 119 10.71 -14.95 -20.02
N SER A 120 11.17 -13.98 -20.80
CA SER A 120 12.41 -13.25 -20.53
C SER A 120 12.25 -12.11 -19.53
N GLU A 121 11.02 -11.71 -19.20
CA GLU A 121 10.70 -10.71 -18.18
C GLU A 121 10.93 -11.24 -16.75
N LYS A 122 12.21 -11.41 -16.39
CA LYS A 122 12.65 -12.01 -15.11
C LYS A 122 12.09 -11.29 -13.88
N SER A 123 11.88 -9.97 -13.95
CA SER A 123 11.36 -9.19 -12.82
C SER A 123 9.95 -9.63 -12.42
N ALA A 124 9.09 -9.93 -13.41
CA ALA A 124 7.75 -10.43 -13.15
C ALA A 124 7.78 -11.82 -12.49
N TRP A 125 8.65 -12.72 -12.97
CA TRP A 125 8.81 -14.06 -12.41
C TRP A 125 9.39 -14.06 -11.01
N ASP A 126 10.40 -13.23 -10.75
CA ASP A 126 11.00 -13.06 -9.42
C ASP A 126 9.95 -12.53 -8.45
N THR A 127 9.24 -11.45 -8.83
CA THR A 127 8.14 -10.88 -8.06
C THR A 127 7.06 -11.94 -7.75
N LEU A 128 6.62 -12.71 -8.76
CA LEU A 128 5.61 -13.75 -8.59
C LEU A 128 6.05 -14.84 -7.60
N ALA A 129 7.25 -15.40 -7.78
CA ALA A 129 7.78 -16.47 -6.92
C ALA A 129 7.94 -15.98 -5.48
N TRP A 130 8.49 -14.77 -5.33
CA TRP A 130 8.75 -14.14 -4.05
C TRP A 130 7.45 -13.87 -3.27
N PHE A 131 6.44 -13.27 -3.91
CA PHE A 131 5.11 -13.06 -3.29
C PHE A 131 4.37 -14.36 -2.99
N ALA A 132 4.41 -15.34 -3.89
CA ALA A 132 3.70 -16.60 -3.72
C ALA A 132 4.16 -17.35 -2.44
N VAL A 133 5.48 -17.45 -2.25
CA VAL A 133 6.05 -18.11 -1.05
C VAL A 133 5.66 -17.35 0.21
N LEU A 134 5.82 -16.03 0.23
CA LEU A 134 5.66 -15.27 1.47
C LEU A 134 4.20 -15.07 1.87
N VAL A 135 3.30 -14.82 0.91
CA VAL A 135 1.86 -14.81 1.18
C VAL A 135 1.40 -16.20 1.61
N GLY A 136 1.93 -17.26 0.99
CA GLY A 136 1.68 -18.64 1.41
C GLY A 136 2.07 -18.90 2.86
N MET A 137 3.29 -18.52 3.26
CA MET A 137 3.78 -18.68 4.64
C MET A 137 2.97 -17.84 5.64
N ALA A 138 2.67 -16.58 5.33
CA ALA A 138 1.85 -15.71 6.18
C ALA A 138 0.43 -16.28 6.39
N GLY A 139 -0.16 -16.86 5.34
CA GLY A 139 -1.42 -17.59 5.43
C GLY A 139 -1.35 -18.78 6.38
N GLN A 140 -0.28 -19.57 6.33
CA GLN A 140 -0.08 -20.70 7.25
C GLN A 140 0.08 -20.26 8.71
N LEU A 141 0.83 -19.19 8.98
CA LEU A 141 0.95 -18.64 10.36
C LEU A 141 -0.42 -18.24 10.94
N THR A 142 -1.29 -17.72 10.08
CA THR A 142 -2.67 -17.35 10.45
C THR A 142 -3.52 -18.60 10.71
N ASN A 143 -3.52 -19.56 9.77
CA ASN A 143 -4.31 -20.80 9.88
C ASN A 143 -3.89 -21.69 11.05
N LEU A 144 -2.60 -21.72 11.39
CA LEU A 144 -2.07 -22.44 12.55
C LEU A 144 -2.40 -21.74 13.89
N GLY A 145 -3.06 -20.59 13.86
CA GLY A 145 -3.50 -19.87 15.06
C GLY A 145 -2.39 -19.12 15.79
N ILE A 146 -1.17 -19.07 15.25
CA ILE A 146 -0.03 -18.34 15.85
C ILE A 146 -0.37 -16.86 15.99
N VAL A 147 -0.98 -16.29 14.95
CA VAL A 147 -1.41 -14.90 14.94
C VAL A 147 -2.46 -14.61 16.02
N SER A 148 -3.49 -15.46 16.11
CA SER A 148 -4.54 -15.36 17.12
C SER A 148 -3.98 -15.51 18.54
N TRP A 149 -3.10 -16.49 18.77
CA TRP A 149 -2.42 -16.69 20.05
C TRP A 149 -1.62 -15.44 20.47
N MET A 150 -0.79 -14.91 19.57
CA MET A 150 0.02 -13.72 19.84
C MET A 150 -0.85 -12.50 20.16
N SER A 151 -1.93 -12.29 19.41
CA SER A 151 -2.88 -11.22 19.70
C SER A 151 -3.56 -11.36 21.07
N GLY A 152 -3.90 -12.58 21.48
CA GLY A 152 -4.48 -12.86 22.80
C GLY A 152 -3.51 -12.57 23.95
N CYS A 153 -2.22 -12.85 23.77
CA CYS A 153 -1.17 -12.49 24.74
C CYS A 153 -1.04 -10.98 24.91
N VAL A 154 -1.03 -10.23 23.80
CA VAL A 154 -0.94 -8.75 23.83
C VAL A 154 -2.18 -8.13 24.46
N ALA A 155 -3.38 -8.62 24.11
CA ALA A 155 -4.64 -8.15 24.68
C ALA A 155 -4.66 -8.25 26.22
N LYS A 156 -4.24 -9.41 26.75
CA LYS A 156 -4.17 -9.65 28.21
C LYS A 156 -3.16 -8.73 28.90
N SER A 157 -2.01 -8.51 28.29
CA SER A 157 -0.98 -7.61 28.83
C SER A 157 -1.43 -6.15 28.80
N LEU A 158 -2.21 -5.72 27.81
CA LEU A 158 -2.74 -4.35 27.78
C LEU A 158 -3.83 -4.13 28.83
N GLN A 159 -4.70 -5.13 29.05
CA GLN A 159 -5.72 -5.07 30.10
C GLN A 159 -5.10 -4.99 31.51
N SER A 160 -3.98 -5.68 31.76
CA SER A 160 -3.32 -5.62 33.07
C SER A 160 -2.66 -4.28 33.37
N LEU A 161 -2.31 -3.49 32.34
CA LEU A 161 -1.66 -2.18 32.48
C LEU A 161 -2.63 -1.03 32.81
N SER A 162 -3.96 -1.26 32.81
CA SER A 162 -4.99 -0.24 33.11
C SER A 162 -4.79 1.07 32.34
N LEU A 163 -4.33 0.98 31.08
CA LEU A 163 -4.02 2.14 30.26
C LEU A 163 -5.30 2.89 29.87
N SER A 164 -5.22 4.22 29.79
CA SER A 164 -6.26 5.00 29.13
C SER A 164 -6.35 4.64 27.64
N TRP A 165 -7.55 4.68 27.06
CA TRP A 165 -7.76 4.30 25.67
C TRP A 165 -6.85 5.05 24.66
N PRO A 166 -6.49 6.34 24.84
CA PRO A 166 -5.58 7.00 23.89
C PRO A 166 -4.17 6.42 23.93
N VAL A 167 -3.68 6.04 25.12
CA VAL A 167 -2.37 5.41 25.27
C VAL A 167 -2.39 4.00 24.67
N ALA A 168 -3.44 3.23 24.95
CA ALA A 168 -3.62 1.90 24.35
C ALA A 168 -3.71 1.98 22.81
N PHE A 169 -4.42 2.97 22.27
CA PHE A 169 -4.49 3.23 20.83
C PHE A 169 -3.11 3.45 20.22
N VAL A 170 -2.29 4.34 20.81
CA VAL A 170 -0.94 4.62 20.29
C VAL A 170 -0.06 3.37 20.32
N VAL A 171 -0.08 2.62 21.42
CA VAL A 171 0.73 1.40 21.57
C VAL A 171 0.31 0.33 20.57
N LEU A 172 -0.99 0.12 20.39
CA LEU A 172 -1.53 -0.86 19.45
C LEU A 172 -1.26 -0.47 18.00
N GLN A 173 -1.42 0.81 17.62
CA GLN A 173 -1.09 1.29 16.28
C GLN A 173 0.41 1.18 15.98
N ALA A 174 1.27 1.55 16.93
CA ALA A 174 2.72 1.40 16.77
C ALA A 174 3.11 -0.07 16.61
N SER A 175 2.52 -0.95 17.42
CA SER A 175 2.77 -2.39 17.36
C SER A 175 2.29 -2.99 16.03
N TYR A 176 1.10 -2.63 15.57
CA TYR A 176 0.56 -3.03 14.26
C TYR A 176 1.51 -2.60 13.13
N PHE A 177 2.01 -1.37 13.17
CA PHE A 177 2.96 -0.87 12.16
C PHE A 177 4.30 -1.60 12.19
N LEU A 178 4.90 -1.77 13.37
CA LEU A 178 6.23 -2.37 13.51
C LEU A 178 6.25 -3.87 13.18
N ILE A 179 5.18 -4.60 13.47
CA ILE A 179 5.07 -6.02 13.08
C ILE A 179 5.13 -6.18 11.56
N HIS A 180 4.80 -5.14 10.79
CA HIS A 180 4.88 -5.20 9.33
C HIS A 180 6.30 -5.44 8.79
N TYR A 181 7.36 -5.15 9.55
CA TYR A 181 8.72 -5.57 9.18
C TYR A 181 8.87 -7.09 9.06
N LEU A 182 7.94 -7.88 9.62
CA LEU A 182 7.89 -9.34 9.53
C LEU A 182 6.94 -9.84 8.42
N PHE A 183 6.30 -8.93 7.69
CA PHE A 183 5.32 -9.26 6.65
C PHE A 183 5.79 -8.76 5.28
N ALA A 184 5.61 -9.62 4.29
CA ALA A 184 5.92 -9.35 2.89
C ALA A 184 4.72 -8.84 2.08
N SER A 185 3.60 -8.55 2.73
CA SER A 185 2.37 -8.19 2.03
C SER A 185 1.46 -7.37 2.92
N GLN A 186 1.02 -6.22 2.41
CA GLN A 186 -0.06 -5.41 2.97
C GLN A 186 -1.31 -6.23 3.22
N THR A 187 -1.77 -6.92 2.18
CA THR A 187 -2.99 -7.74 2.21
C THR A 187 -2.83 -8.91 3.16
N GLY A 188 -1.66 -9.57 3.14
CA GLY A 188 -1.35 -10.67 4.07
C GLY A 188 -1.36 -10.21 5.54
N HIS A 189 -0.77 -9.05 5.83
CA HIS A 189 -0.81 -8.45 7.16
C HIS A 189 -2.24 -8.13 7.59
N VAL A 190 -3.04 -7.50 6.72
CA VAL A 190 -4.46 -7.20 7.03
C VAL A 190 -5.24 -8.47 7.33
N GLY A 191 -5.14 -9.50 6.47
CA GLY A 191 -5.85 -10.76 6.67
C GLY A 191 -5.45 -11.48 7.96
N ALA A 192 -4.19 -11.39 8.37
CA ALA A 192 -3.69 -12.01 9.59
C ALA A 192 -4.09 -11.24 10.85
N LEU A 193 -3.83 -9.93 10.88
CA LEU A 193 -3.73 -9.16 12.12
C LEU A 193 -4.83 -8.13 12.31
N TYR A 194 -5.50 -7.68 11.25
CA TYR A 194 -6.41 -6.53 11.33
C TYR A 194 -7.55 -6.76 12.33
N SER A 195 -8.30 -7.87 12.18
CA SER A 195 -9.45 -8.17 13.06
C SER A 195 -9.03 -8.33 14.52
N ALA A 196 -7.89 -8.98 14.75
CA ALA A 196 -7.36 -9.17 16.09
C ALA A 196 -6.95 -7.84 16.74
N PHE A 197 -6.24 -6.98 16.01
CA PHE A 197 -5.89 -5.65 16.49
C PHE A 197 -7.11 -4.76 16.68
N LEU A 198 -8.11 -4.83 15.80
CA LEU A 198 -9.36 -4.09 15.98
C LEU A 198 -10.08 -4.53 17.25
N ALA A 199 -10.21 -5.83 17.51
CA ALA A 199 -10.78 -6.36 18.75
C ALA A 199 -10.03 -5.86 19.99
N MET A 200 -8.69 -5.83 19.95
CA MET A 200 -7.87 -5.28 21.03
C MET A 200 -8.13 -3.79 21.29
N HIS A 201 -8.29 -2.99 20.22
CA HIS A 201 -8.64 -1.58 20.36
C HIS A 201 -10.03 -1.39 21.00
N LEU A 202 -11.02 -2.15 20.56
CA LEU A 202 -12.38 -2.11 21.12
C LEU A 202 -12.38 -2.51 22.60
N ALA A 203 -11.66 -3.57 22.96
CA ALA A 203 -11.50 -4.00 24.35
C ALA A 203 -10.77 -2.96 25.23
N ALA A 204 -9.91 -2.14 24.64
CA ALA A 204 -9.24 -1.03 25.31
C ALA A 204 -10.08 0.26 25.37
N GLY A 205 -11.35 0.22 24.91
CA GLY A 205 -12.27 1.36 24.94
C GLY A 205 -12.03 2.41 23.85
N VAL A 206 -11.26 2.08 22.81
CA VAL A 206 -11.04 2.99 21.67
C VAL A 206 -12.32 3.08 20.84
N PRO A 207 -12.74 4.28 20.38
CA PRO A 207 -13.87 4.43 19.46
C PRO A 207 -13.69 3.55 18.21
N GLY A 208 -14.71 2.74 17.89
CA GLY A 208 -14.55 1.68 16.89
C GLY A 208 -14.25 2.17 15.48
N VAL A 209 -14.91 3.24 15.04
CA VAL A 209 -14.65 3.86 13.73
C VAL A 209 -13.23 4.42 13.67
N LEU A 210 -12.76 5.08 14.73
CA LEU A 210 -11.38 5.56 14.84
C LEU A 210 -10.38 4.39 14.70
N ALA A 211 -10.57 3.32 15.46
CA ALA A 211 -9.69 2.16 15.45
C ALA A 211 -9.62 1.49 14.07
N ALA A 212 -10.79 1.25 13.46
CA ALA A 212 -10.90 0.62 12.14
C ALA A 212 -10.21 1.45 11.05
N MET A 213 -10.50 2.75 11.00
CA MET A 213 -9.91 3.64 10.01
C MET A 213 -8.41 3.83 10.23
N ALA A 214 -7.98 4.04 11.48
CA ALA A 214 -6.57 4.21 11.81
C ALA A 214 -5.75 2.97 11.42
N LEU A 215 -6.22 1.75 11.72
CA LEU A 215 -5.57 0.52 11.27
C LEU A 215 -5.48 0.44 9.73
N ALA A 216 -6.57 0.80 9.03
CA ALA A 216 -6.59 0.81 7.57
C ALA A 216 -5.62 1.83 6.96
N TYR A 217 -5.45 3.01 7.57
CA TYR A 217 -4.43 3.98 7.15
C TYR A 217 -3.04 3.47 7.45
N ASN A 218 -2.82 2.91 8.63
CA ASN A 218 -1.55 2.36 9.06
C ASN A 218 -1.02 1.33 8.05
N THR A 219 -1.92 0.48 7.52
CA THR A 219 -1.63 -0.42 6.41
C THR A 219 -1.01 0.30 5.22
N ASN A 220 -1.63 1.37 4.74
CA ASN A 220 -1.08 2.11 3.60
C ASN A 220 0.27 2.78 3.92
N LEU A 221 0.48 3.24 5.16
CA LEU A 221 1.68 3.98 5.57
C LEU A 221 2.92 3.09 5.71
N PHE A 222 2.74 1.81 6.07
CA PHE A 222 3.84 0.85 6.06
C PHE A 222 4.10 0.21 4.69
N GLY A 223 3.45 0.70 3.62
CA GLY A 223 3.58 0.19 2.25
C GLY A 223 4.97 0.26 1.62
N SER A 224 5.89 1.03 2.21
CA SER A 224 7.23 1.26 1.66
C SER A 224 8.33 1.25 2.72
N ILE A 225 8.12 0.57 3.86
CA ILE A 225 9.12 0.52 4.95
C ILE A 225 10.25 -0.48 4.69
N THR A 226 9.99 -1.45 3.83
CA THR A 226 10.96 -2.43 3.31
C THR A 226 10.72 -2.64 1.82
N HIS A 227 11.70 -3.18 1.11
CA HIS A 227 11.60 -3.55 -0.31
C HIS A 227 10.46 -4.55 -0.60
N TYR A 228 9.95 -5.22 0.43
CA TYR A 228 8.91 -6.21 0.30
C TYR A 228 7.59 -5.90 0.97
N SER A 229 7.50 -4.79 1.67
CA SER A 229 6.31 -4.44 2.43
C SER A 229 5.04 -4.43 1.56
N SER A 230 5.16 -4.16 0.26
CA SER A 230 4.05 -4.17 -0.69
C SER A 230 4.46 -4.64 -2.08
N GLY A 231 3.46 -4.96 -2.92
CA GLY A 231 3.64 -5.24 -4.35
C GLY A 231 4.38 -4.11 -5.06
N GLN A 232 4.01 -2.87 -4.74
CA GLN A 232 4.62 -1.67 -5.29
C GLN A 232 6.09 -1.57 -4.89
N ALA A 233 6.40 -1.75 -3.60
CA ALA A 233 7.78 -1.70 -3.11
C ALA A 233 8.67 -2.75 -3.78
N ALA A 234 8.16 -3.97 -3.96
CA ALA A 234 8.89 -5.04 -4.64
C ALA A 234 9.18 -4.71 -6.11
N VAL A 235 8.21 -4.15 -6.83
CA VAL A 235 8.39 -3.71 -8.23
C VAL A 235 9.43 -2.58 -8.33
N TYR A 236 9.35 -1.56 -7.46
CA TYR A 236 10.32 -0.46 -7.47
C TYR A 236 11.74 -0.92 -7.14
N TYR A 237 11.89 -1.81 -6.15
CA TYR A 237 13.19 -2.36 -5.80
C TYR A 237 13.73 -3.32 -6.88
N GLY A 238 12.86 -4.15 -7.44
CA GLY A 238 13.19 -5.10 -8.52
C GLY A 238 13.65 -4.44 -9.83
N ALA A 239 13.45 -3.13 -9.99
CA ALA A 239 13.99 -2.36 -11.11
C ALA A 239 15.52 -2.18 -11.06
N GLY A 240 16.16 -2.44 -9.91
CA GLY A 240 17.63 -2.46 -9.78
C GLY A 240 18.30 -1.08 -9.67
N TYR A 241 17.53 -0.01 -9.46
CA TYR A 241 18.04 1.36 -9.34
C TYR A 241 18.36 1.81 -7.90
N ILE A 242 17.93 1.05 -6.88
CA ILE A 242 18.00 1.47 -5.47
C ILE A 242 18.69 0.37 -4.66
N GLU A 243 19.69 0.75 -3.86
CA GLU A 243 20.37 -0.19 -2.97
C GLU A 243 19.52 -0.54 -1.74
N LEU A 244 19.67 -1.78 -1.26
CA LEU A 244 18.92 -2.29 -0.10
C LEU A 244 19.04 -1.42 1.16
N PRO A 245 20.24 -0.94 1.57
CA PRO A 245 20.37 -0.09 2.76
C PRO A 245 19.58 1.21 2.65
N ASP A 246 19.49 1.78 1.45
CA ASP A 246 18.76 3.03 1.21
C ASP A 246 17.26 2.82 1.27
N VAL A 247 16.75 1.68 0.80
CA VAL A 247 15.33 1.32 0.97
C VAL A 247 14.97 1.28 2.46
N PHE A 248 15.77 0.60 3.29
CA PHE A 248 15.50 0.51 4.73
C PHE A 248 15.66 1.85 5.44
N LYS A 249 16.68 2.63 5.09
CA LYS A 249 16.92 3.96 5.67
C LYS A 249 15.77 4.91 5.36
N MET A 250 15.37 5.00 4.08
CA MET A 250 14.25 5.84 3.67
C MET A 250 12.92 5.32 4.22
N GLY A 251 12.71 4.01 4.24
CA GLY A 251 11.55 3.38 4.85
C GLY A 251 11.40 3.75 6.33
N PHE A 252 12.48 3.69 7.10
CA PHE A 252 12.49 4.08 8.52
C PHE A 252 12.26 5.58 8.72
N VAL A 253 12.90 6.45 7.92
CA VAL A 253 12.66 7.90 7.96
C VAL A 253 11.20 8.21 7.68
N MET A 254 10.63 7.61 6.63
CA MET A 254 9.23 7.82 6.27
C MET A 254 8.26 7.23 7.29
N ALA A 255 8.61 6.13 7.96
CA ALA A 255 7.83 5.61 9.09
C ALA A 255 7.69 6.63 10.22
N ILE A 256 8.79 7.27 10.62
CA ILE A 256 8.78 8.32 11.65
C ILE A 256 7.97 9.53 11.18
N VAL A 257 8.19 10.00 9.96
CA VAL A 257 7.48 11.15 9.39
C VAL A 257 5.98 10.89 9.35
N ASN A 258 5.57 9.72 8.85
CA ASN A 258 4.16 9.33 8.80
C ASN A 258 3.57 9.20 10.20
N ALA A 259 4.30 8.63 11.17
CA ALA A 259 3.85 8.58 12.56
C ALA A 259 3.62 9.99 13.15
N ILE A 260 4.49 10.96 12.86
CA ILE A 260 4.33 12.35 13.32
C ILE A 260 3.16 13.03 12.61
N VAL A 261 3.05 12.89 11.28
CA VAL A 261 1.99 13.53 10.50
C VAL A 261 0.62 12.95 10.87
N TRP A 262 0.48 11.64 10.84
CA TRP A 262 -0.81 10.99 11.14
C TRP A 262 -1.13 11.01 12.63
N GLY A 263 -0.13 10.93 13.50
CA GLY A 263 -0.31 11.08 14.95
C GLY A 263 -0.60 12.51 15.38
N GLY A 264 -0.06 13.52 14.71
CA GLY A 264 -0.26 14.94 15.05
C GLY A 264 -1.39 15.59 14.26
N VAL A 265 -1.24 15.68 12.93
CA VAL A 265 -2.25 16.25 12.03
C VAL A 265 -3.50 15.39 12.01
N GLY A 266 -3.33 14.07 11.91
CA GLY A 266 -4.46 13.13 11.85
C GLY A 266 -5.32 13.18 13.11
N THR A 267 -4.72 13.15 14.31
CA THR A 267 -5.50 13.23 15.56
C THR A 267 -6.30 14.54 15.67
N PHE A 268 -5.67 15.68 15.40
CA PHE A 268 -6.36 16.97 15.37
C PHE A 268 -7.52 16.97 14.35
N TRP A 269 -7.26 16.45 13.14
CA TRP A 269 -8.24 16.40 12.07
C TRP A 269 -9.42 15.49 12.39
N TRP A 270 -9.16 14.31 12.93
CA TRP A 270 -10.20 13.35 13.30
C TRP A 270 -11.07 13.86 14.43
N LYS A 271 -10.49 14.61 15.38
CA LYS A 271 -11.26 15.33 16.41
C LYS A 271 -12.14 16.43 15.81
N PHE A 272 -11.60 17.21 14.86
CA PHE A 272 -12.38 18.23 14.15
C PHE A 272 -13.57 17.63 13.38
N LEU A 273 -13.39 16.44 12.80
CA LEU A 273 -14.45 15.70 12.11
C LEU A 273 -15.44 14.99 13.06
N GLY A 274 -15.22 15.03 14.38
CA GLY A 274 -16.08 14.35 15.37
C GLY A 274 -15.99 12.83 15.34
N ILE A 275 -14.85 12.27 14.91
CA ILE A 275 -14.61 10.82 14.87
C ILE A 275 -14.34 10.27 16.29
N TYR A 276 -13.86 11.13 17.19
CA TYR A 276 -13.68 10.85 18.62
C TYR A 276 -13.76 12.13 19.46
#